data_AF-A0A2H3BBD1-F1
#
_entry.id   AF-A0A2H3BBD1-F1
#
_cell.length_a   1.000
_cell.length_b   1.000
_cell.length_c   1.000
_cell.angle_alpha   90.00
_cell.angle_beta   90.00
_cell.angle_gamma   90.00
#
_symmetry.space_group_name_H-M   'P 1'
#
loop_
_entity.id
_entity.type
_entity.pdbx_description
1 polymer ?
#
loop_
_entity_poly.entity_id
_entity_poly.type
_entity_poly.pdbx_seq_one_letter_code
_entity_poly.pdbx_strand_id
1 'polypeptide(L)' 'VRSTGGDSKQGFPMKQSVLLYCVWLLLSNGKSCYRTCRTDERKRMSLRECIVGLNIAVLSLVIMKQGKASV' A
#
# COMPACT_ATOMS: atom_id res chain seq x y z
N VAL A 1 1.05 17.86 1.91
CA VAL A 1 1.16 16.51 2.52
C VAL A 1 1.38 15.50 1.41
N ARG A 2 2.21 14.47 1.61
CA ARG A 2 2.48 13.39 0.65
C ARG A 2 1.83 12.10 1.15
N SER A 3 1.08 11.40 0.29
CA SER A 3 0.59 10.06 0.61
C SER A 3 1.70 9.04 0.45
N THR A 4 1.99 8.31 1.52
CA THR A 4 3.05 7.28 1.56
C THR A 4 2.48 5.86 1.54
N GLY A 5 1.19 5.69 1.83
CA GLY A 5 0.53 4.40 1.81
C GLY A 5 -0.79 4.40 2.57
N GLY A 6 -1.26 3.22 2.92
CA GLY A 6 -2.50 3.02 3.65
C GLY A 6 -3.01 1.58 3.51
N ASP A 7 -4.11 1.31 4.20
CA ASP A 7 -4.74 0.00 4.27
C ASP A 7 -6.21 0.04 3.86
N SER A 8 -6.64 -1.01 3.18
CA SER A 8 -8.05 -1.26 2.88
C SER A 8 -8.87 -1.52 4.15
N LYS A 9 -10.19 -1.33 4.08
CA LYS A 9 -11.11 -1.85 5.12
C LYS A 9 -11.00 -3.35 5.36
N GLN A 10 -10.56 -4.10 4.34
CA GLN A 10 -10.34 -5.55 4.43
C GLN A 10 -8.91 -5.92 4.90
N GLY A 11 -8.08 -4.93 5.25
CA GLY A 11 -6.70 -5.16 5.71
C GLY A 11 -5.67 -5.39 4.60
N PHE A 12 -6.03 -5.26 3.32
CA PHE A 12 -5.05 -5.33 2.24
C PHE A 12 -4.19 -4.05 2.17
N PRO A 13 -2.85 -4.17 2.12
CA PRO A 13 -1.98 -3.01 2.03
C PRO A 13 -2.00 -2.41 0.63
N MET A 14 -1.88 -1.07 0.55
CA MET A 14 -1.74 -0.34 -0.71
C MET A 14 -0.34 -0.52 -1.32
N LYS A 15 -0.27 -0.80 -2.63
CA LYS A 15 1.00 -0.91 -3.36
C LYS A 15 1.15 0.18 -4.41
N GLN A 16 2.25 0.93 -4.30
CA GLN A 16 2.67 1.98 -5.23
C GLN A 16 3.09 1.36 -6.57
N SER A 17 2.14 1.30 -7.52
CA SER A 17 2.26 0.94 -8.95
C SER A 17 1.04 0.17 -9.44
N VAL A 18 0.20 -0.31 -8.51
CA VAL A 18 -1.03 -1.03 -8.86
C VAL A 18 -2.11 0.01 -9.11
N LEU A 19 -2.55 0.13 -10.37
CA LEU A 19 -3.55 1.11 -10.82
C LEU A 19 -4.96 0.53 -10.94
N LEU A 20 -5.11 -0.78 -10.73
CA LEU A 20 -6.38 -1.50 -10.83
C LEU A 20 -6.87 -1.95 -9.45
N TYR A 21 -8.20 -1.93 -9.28
CA TYR A 21 -8.84 -2.24 -8.01
C TYR A 21 -8.67 -3.72 -7.66
N CYS A 22 -8.04 -3.99 -6.50
CA CYS A 22 -7.86 -5.30 -5.87
C CYS A 22 -7.37 -6.41 -6.83
N VAL A 23 -6.05 -6.51 -6.98
CA VAL A 23 -5.40 -7.48 -7.88
C VAL A 23 -4.65 -8.54 -7.09
N TRP A 24 -4.64 -9.77 -7.63
CA TRP A 24 -3.83 -10.87 -7.13
C TRP A 24 -2.50 -10.91 -7.87
N LEU A 25 -1.43 -10.47 -7.22
CA LEU A 25 -0.09 -10.44 -7.81
C LEU A 25 0.79 -11.56 -7.24
N LEU A 26 1.60 -12.15 -8.11
CA LEU A 26 2.67 -13.06 -7.70
C LEU A 26 3.88 -12.23 -7.27
N LEU A 27 4.16 -12.21 -5.97
CA LEU A 27 5.28 -11.46 -5.40
C LEU A 27 6.50 -12.35 -5.25
N SER A 28 7.66 -11.80 -5.64
CA SER A 28 8.98 -12.39 -5.41
C SER A 28 9.66 -11.73 -4.20
N ASN A 29 10.80 -12.30 -3.78
CA ASN A 29 11.65 -11.68 -2.77
C ASN A 29 12.00 -10.22 -3.11
N GLY A 30 12.12 -9.37 -2.09
CA GLY A 30 12.48 -7.95 -2.20
C GLY A 30 11.34 -7.02 -2.64
N LYS A 31 10.12 -7.51 -2.84
CA LYS A 31 8.95 -6.67 -3.13
C LYS A 31 8.23 -6.26 -1.85
N SER A 32 7.74 -5.01 -1.81
CA SER A 32 6.93 -4.53 -0.68
C SER A 32 5.68 -5.41 -0.45
N CYS A 33 5.24 -5.48 0.82
CA CYS A 33 4.11 -6.29 1.29
C CYS A 33 4.33 -7.81 1.27
N TYR A 34 5.52 -8.30 0.90
CA TYR A 34 5.87 -9.71 1.00
C TYR A 34 7.20 -9.91 1.71
N ARG A 35 7.19 -10.81 2.69
CA ARG A 35 8.39 -11.33 3.34
C ARG A 35 8.48 -12.81 2.99
N THR A 36 9.56 -13.20 2.32
CA THR A 36 9.82 -14.60 1.97
C THR A 36 10.19 -15.40 3.21
N CYS A 37 9.61 -16.59 3.36
CA CYS A 37 10.01 -17.52 4.42
C CYS A 37 11.09 -18.50 3.94
N ARG A 38 11.14 -18.80 2.64
CA ARG A 38 12.14 -19.66 2.01
C ARG A 38 12.83 -18.95 0.85
N THR A 39 14.03 -19.41 0.50
CA THR A 39 14.74 -18.97 -0.72
C THR A 39 13.91 -19.31 -1.95
N ASP A 40 13.85 -18.37 -2.90
CA ASP A 40 13.10 -18.45 -4.16
C ASP A 40 11.59 -18.72 -4.06
N GLU A 41 11.00 -18.49 -2.89
CA GLU A 41 9.56 -18.54 -2.72
C GLU A 41 8.88 -17.38 -3.46
N ARG A 42 7.77 -17.71 -4.15
CA ARG A 42 6.84 -16.73 -4.69
C ARG A 42 5.45 -16.99 -4.16
N LYS A 43 4.76 -15.94 -3.72
CA LYS A 43 3.40 -16.05 -3.17
C LYS A 43 2.45 -15.14 -3.91
N ARG A 44 1.27 -15.68 -4.23
CA ARG A 44 0.15 -14.89 -4.75
C ARG A 44 -0.56 -14.21 -3.58
N MET A 45 -0.58 -12.88 -3.57
CA MET A 45 -1.25 -12.11 -2.53
C MET A 45 -2.18 -11.07 -3.13
N SER A 46 -3.29 -10.84 -2.44
CA SER A 46 -4.24 -9.76 -2.71
C SER A 46 -3.64 -8.44 -2.22
N LEU A 47 -3.59 -7.47 -3.11
CA LEU A 47 -3.07 -6.13 -2.81
C LEU A 47 -4.09 -5.07 -3.19
N ARG A 48 -4.07 -3.96 -2.47
CA ARG A 48 -4.84 -2.77 -2.81
C ARG A 48 -4.04 -1.86 -3.74
N GLU A 49 -4.76 -1.18 -4.61
CA GLU A 49 -4.21 -0.18 -5.53
C GLU A 49 -3.64 1.06 -4.81
N CYS A 50 -2.90 1.86 -5.57
CA CYS A 50 -2.36 3.14 -5.11
C CYS A 50 -3.40 4.27 -5.10
N ILE A 51 -4.58 4.06 -5.69
CA ILE A 51 -5.63 5.07 -5.82
C ILE A 51 -6.36 5.25 -4.49
N VAL A 52 -6.47 6.51 -4.05
CA VAL A 52 -7.19 6.89 -2.84
C VAL A 52 -8.67 6.99 -3.16
N GLY A 53 -9.51 6.25 -2.43
CA GLY A 53 -10.96 6.23 -2.61
C GLY A 53 -11.68 5.94 -1.28
N LEU A 54 -13.01 5.84 -1.33
CA LEU A 54 -13.85 5.70 -0.12
C LEU A 54 -13.63 4.38 0.67
N ASN A 55 -13.06 3.36 0.02
CA ASN A 55 -12.87 2.02 0.59
C ASN A 55 -11.56 1.85 1.39
N ILE A 56 -11.03 2.93 1.97
CA ILE A 56 -9.82 2.95 2.80
C ILE A 56 -10.21 2.92 4.27
N ALA A 57 -9.45 2.19 5.09
CA ALA A 57 -9.56 2.27 6.55
C ALA A 57 -8.56 3.28 7.13
N VAL A 58 -7.30 3.18 6.72
CA VAL A 58 -6.20 4.02 7.23
C VAL A 58 -5.41 4.59 6.07
N LEU A 59 -5.10 5.89 6.13
CA LEU A 59 -4.23 6.56 5.17
C LEU A 59 -2.98 7.07 5.88
N SER A 60 -1.81 6.67 5.39
CA SER A 60 -0.52 7.13 5.89
C SER A 60 -0.06 8.34 5.10
N LEU A 61 0.17 9.43 5.84
CA LEU A 61 0.47 10.75 5.29
C LEU A 61 1.74 11.31 5.93
N VAL A 62 2.59 11.94 5.12
CA VAL A 62 3.77 12.67 5.60
C VAL A 62 3.64 14.15 5.30
N ILE A 63 3.79 14.98 6.34
CA ILE A 63 3.76 16.45 6.24
C ILE A 63 5.12 16.90 5.68
N MET A 64 5.10 17.58 4.53
CA MET A 64 6.33 18.05 3.86
C MET A 64 6.62 19.53 4.16
N LYS A 65 5.57 20.34 4.33
CA LYS A 65 5.65 21.77 4.62
C LYS A 65 4.53 22.11 5.59
N GLN A 66 4.84 22.91 6.61
CA GLN A 66 3.85 23.42 7.56
C GLN A 66 3.15 24.64 6.96
N GLY A 67 1.83 24.74 7.20
CA GLY A 67 1.02 25.88 6.78
C GLY A 67 1.02 27.01 7.82
N LYS A 68 0.28 28.09 7.53
CA LYS A 68 0.12 29.23 8.47
C LYS A 68 -0.69 28.85 9.72
N ALA A 69 -1.60 27.89 9.59
CA ALA A 69 -2.26 27.30 10.73
C ALA A 69 -1.30 26.29 11.37
N SER A 70 -0.91 26.56 12.62
CA SER A 70 -0.21 25.58 13.45
C SER A 70 -1.14 24.38 13.66
N VAL A 71 -0.66 23.21 13.29
CA VAL A 71 -1.30 21.92 13.52
C VAL A 71 -0.81 21.37 14.85
#